data_AF-A0A6M3VZS9-F1
#
_entry.id   AF-A0A6M3VZS9-F1
#
_cell.length_a   1.000
_cell.length_b   1.000
_cell.length_c   1.000
_cell.angle_alpha   90.00
_cell.angle_beta   90.00
_cell.angle_gamma   90.00
#
_symmetry.space_group_name_H-M   'P 1'
#
loop_
_entity.id
_entity.type
_entity.pdbx_description
1 polymer ?
#
loop_
_entity_poly.entity_id
_entity_poly.type
_entity_poly.pdbx_seq_one_letter_code
_entity_poly.pdbx_strand_id
1 'polypeptide(L)' 'TDLNQGVVYGVSTPEASLDVELINRLDYDGVFGTALNRFCVQAAVGHPLTVYGKGGQ' A
#
# COMPACT_ATOMS: atom_id res chain seq x y z
N THR A 1 -23.05 10.21 -3.07
CA THR A 1 -21.97 11.20 -3.13
C THR A 1 -20.79 10.53 -3.76
N ASP A 2 -20.29 11.04 -4.89
CA ASP A 2 -19.13 10.45 -5.55
C ASP A 2 -17.86 10.81 -4.76
N LEU A 3 -17.07 9.80 -4.43
CA LEU A 3 -15.77 9.94 -3.77
C LEU A 3 -14.68 9.77 -4.83
N ASN A 4 -14.18 10.88 -5.35
CA ASN A 4 -13.06 10.89 -6.30
C ASN A 4 -11.73 10.90 -5.53
N GLN A 5 -11.35 9.75 -4.98
CA GLN A 5 -10.09 9.59 -4.23
C GLN A 5 -9.04 8.88 -5.08
N GLY A 6 -7.82 9.41 -5.07
CA GLY A 6 -6.65 8.78 -5.70
C GLY A 6 -6.15 7.55 -4.93
N VAL A 7 -5.02 7.00 -5.38
CA VAL A 7 -4.39 5.84 -4.74
C VAL A 7 -3.92 6.19 -3.32
N VAL A 8 -4.39 5.41 -2.34
CA VAL A 8 -3.98 5.55 -0.93
C VAL A 8 -2.72 4.73 -0.68
N TYR A 9 -1.84 5.26 0.18
CA TYR A 9 -0.61 4.63 0.63
C TYR A 9 -0.40 4.84 2.13
N GLY A 10 0.38 3.94 2.74
CA GLY A 10 0.64 3.93 4.18
C GLY A 10 -0.39 3.12 4.98
N VAL A 11 -0.04 2.81 6.23
CA VAL A 11 -0.85 1.96 7.12
C VAL A 11 -1.05 2.55 8.53
N SER A 12 -0.16 3.45 8.97
CA SER A 12 -0.21 4.03 10.31
C SER A 12 -0.89 5.40 10.31
N THR A 13 -1.78 5.60 11.26
CA THR A 13 -2.32 6.91 11.67
C THR A 13 -2.14 7.05 13.19
N PRO A 14 -2.26 8.26 13.77
CA PRO A 14 -2.17 8.44 15.22
C PRO A 14 -3.13 7.52 15.99
N GLU A 15 -4.33 7.30 15.48
CA GLU A 15 -5.36 6.47 16.09
C GLU A 15 -5.05 4.97 15.98
N ALA A 16 -4.61 4.53 14.80
CA ALA A 16 -4.27 3.12 14.55
C ALA A 16 -3.00 2.68 15.31
N SER A 17 -2.16 3.62 15.73
CA SER A 17 -0.94 3.37 16.51
C SER A 17 -1.18 3.34 18.03
N LEU A 18 -2.43 3.52 18.51
CA LEU A 18 -2.73 3.53 19.95
C LEU A 18 -2.70 2.14 20.58
N ASP A 19 -3.08 1.10 19.83
CA ASP A 19 -3.15 -0.28 20.31
C ASP A 19 -2.90 -1.27 19.17
N VAL A 20 -2.35 -2.45 19.49
CA VAL A 20 -2.12 -3.52 18.52
C VAL A 20 -3.41 -4.04 17.89
N GLU A 21 -4.54 -3.99 18.60
CA GLU A 21 -5.86 -4.36 18.09
C GLU A 21 -6.42 -3.34 17.08
N LEU A 22 -5.86 -2.13 17.02
CA LEU A 22 -6.26 -1.05 16.12
C LEU A 22 -5.39 -0.98 14.85
N ILE A 23 -4.42 -1.89 14.70
CA ILE A 23 -3.55 -1.92 13.53
C ILE A 23 -4.39 -2.12 12.26
N ASN A 24 -4.21 -1.19 11.32
CA ASN A 24 -4.87 -1.26 10.02
C ASN A 24 -4.20 -2.29 9.10
N ARG A 25 -4.92 -2.74 8.08
CA ARG A 25 -4.40 -3.68 7.08
C ARG A 25 -3.37 -3.02 6.15
N LEU A 26 -2.36 -3.80 5.73
CA LEU A 26 -1.43 -3.43 4.67
C LEU A 26 -1.46 -4.50 3.56
N ASP A 27 -2.18 -4.21 2.48
CA ASP A 27 -2.31 -5.13 1.34
C ASP A 27 -1.14 -4.96 0.36
N TYR A 28 -0.51 -6.07 0.00
CA TYR A 28 0.66 -6.11 -0.89
C TYR A 28 0.55 -7.18 -1.99
N ASP A 29 -0.56 -7.93 -2.02
CA ASP A 29 -0.80 -8.92 -3.05
C ASP A 29 -1.11 -8.27 -4.42
N GLY A 30 -1.25 -9.08 -5.46
CA GLY A 30 -1.54 -8.62 -6.83
C GLY A 30 -2.99 -8.23 -7.10
N VAL A 31 -3.89 -8.44 -6.14
CA VAL A 31 -5.33 -8.24 -6.27
C VAL A 31 -5.76 -6.96 -5.55
N PHE A 32 -5.39 -6.80 -4.28
CA PHE A 32 -5.82 -5.67 -3.43
C PHE A 32 -4.71 -4.66 -3.16
N GLY A 33 -3.44 -5.03 -3.31
CA GLY A 33 -2.31 -4.15 -3.05
C GLY A 33 -2.20 -3.01 -4.06
N THR A 34 -2.04 -1.78 -3.57
CA THR A 34 -1.78 -0.59 -4.41
C THR A 34 -0.28 -0.40 -4.68
N ALA A 35 0.06 0.35 -5.74
CA ALA A 35 1.42 0.41 -6.26
C ALA A 35 2.49 0.75 -5.21
N LEU A 36 2.33 1.85 -4.45
CA LEU A 36 3.34 2.26 -3.48
C LEU A 36 3.45 1.28 -2.30
N ASN A 37 2.31 0.80 -1.77
CA ASN A 37 2.31 -0.19 -0.70
C ASN A 37 3.03 -1.49 -1.12
N ARG A 38 2.76 -1.98 -2.34
CA ARG A 38 3.45 -3.14 -2.93
C ARG A 38 4.93 -2.90 -3.09
N PHE A 39 5.34 -1.74 -3.61
CA PHE A 39 6.76 -1.42 -3.80
C PHE A 39 7.53 -1.34 -2.48
N CYS A 40 6.93 -0.77 -1.43
CA CYS A 40 7.52 -0.75 -0.10
C CYS A 40 7.76 -2.18 0.42
N VAL A 41 6.77 -3.07 0.30
CA VAL A 41 6.92 -4.46 0.75
C VAL A 41 7.93 -5.22 -0.11
N GLN A 42 7.90 -5.06 -1.44
CA GLN A 42 8.86 -5.68 -2.36
C GLN A 42 10.30 -5.26 -2.04
N ALA A 43 10.55 -3.97 -1.85
CA ALA A 43 11.86 -3.46 -1.46
C ALA A 43 12.33 -4.02 -0.11
N ALA A 44 11.43 -4.08 0.88
CA ALA A 44 11.75 -4.59 2.22
C ALA A 44 12.16 -6.08 2.21
N VAL A 45 11.57 -6.89 1.33
CA VAL A 45 11.89 -8.33 1.22
C VAL A 45 12.94 -8.64 0.14
N GLY A 46 13.52 -7.62 -0.52
CA GLY A 46 14.50 -7.79 -1.58
C GLY A 46 13.95 -8.31 -2.92
N HIS A 47 12.62 -8.24 -3.12
CA HIS A 47 11.98 -8.59 -4.39
C HIS A 47 12.10 -7.41 -5.38
N PRO A 48 12.45 -7.65 -6.66
CA PRO A 48 12.46 -6.60 -7.67
C PRO A 48 11.11 -5.86 -7.78
N LEU A 49 11.13 -4.55 -7.97
CA LEU A 49 9.90 -3.76 -8.06
C LEU A 49 9.10 -4.14 -9.30
N THR A 50 7.82 -4.48 -9.11
CA THR A 50 6.95 -4.92 -10.21
C THR A 50 6.36 -3.71 -10.96
N VAL A 51 7.16 -3.09 -11.82
CA VAL A 51 6.69 -2.03 -12.74
C VAL A 51 5.93 -2.68 -13.90
N TYR A 52 4.71 -2.23 -14.15
CA TYR A 52 3.90 -2.74 -15.27
C TYR A 52 4.09 -1.88 -16.52
N GLY A 53 4.36 -2.54 -17.65
CA GLY A 53 4.60 -1.86 -18.93
C GLY A 53 5.82 -0.94 -18.89
N LYS A 54 5.64 0.31 -19.31
CA LYS A 54 6.72 1.32 -19.33
C LYS A 54 6.80 2.13 -18.03
N GLY A 55 5.85 2.00 -17.11
CA GLY A 55 5.82 2.74 -15.84
C GLY A 55 5.45 4.22 -15.94
N GLY A 56 4.65 4.63 -16.94
CA GLY A 56 4.28 6.04 -17.18
C GLY A 56 2.86 6.43 -16.80
N GLN A 57 2.17 5.59 -16.04
CA GLN A 57 0.83 5.84 -15.51
C GLN A 57 0.78 7.04 -14.55
#